data_AF-A0AAW5MR11-F1
#
_entry.id   AF-A0AAW5MR11-F1
#
_cell.length_a   1.000
_cell.length_b   1.000
_cell.length_c   1.000
_cell.angle_alpha   90.00
_cell.angle_beta   90.00
_cell.angle_gamma   90.00
#
_symmetry.space_group_name_H-M   'P 1'
#
loop_
_entity.id
_entity.type
_entity.pdbx_description
1 polymer ?
#
loop_
_entity_poly.entity_id
_entity_poly.type
_entity_poly.pdbx_seq_one_letter_code
_entity_poly.pdbx_strand_id
1 'polypeptide(L)'
;ACSLCLFNKEMVIGFGSRKEEYVDSTGDPKALFWKARKFVETLPVEFRGSWSEKKHAPYMRVEFPETGAVIKGEAGDNIGRGDRTTLYLVDEAAFLQRPLLIDAALSQTTRCRIDLSSVNGMA
;
A
#
# COMPACT_ATOMS: atom_id res chain seq x y z
N ALA A 1 3.23 -5.09 5.79
CA ALA A 1 1.92 -5.19 5.12
C ALA A 1 1.62 -6.60 4.64
N CYS A 2 2.42 -7.19 3.73
CA CYS A 2 2.17 -8.54 3.18
C CYS A 2 1.94 -9.61 4.26
N SER A 3 2.78 -9.67 5.29
CA SER A 3 2.58 -10.60 6.41
C SER A 3 1.24 -10.39 7.13
N LEU A 4 0.81 -9.14 7.34
CA LEU A 4 -0.50 -8.86 7.93
C LEU A 4 -1.62 -9.40 7.04
N CYS A 5 -1.53 -9.19 5.72
CA CYS A 5 -2.50 -9.70 4.76
C CYS A 5 -2.51 -11.23 4.67
N LEU A 6 -1.36 -11.89 4.86
CA LEU A 6 -1.28 -13.36 4.85
C LEU A 6 -1.89 -14.02 6.09
N PHE A 7 -1.86 -13.34 7.24
CA PHE A 7 -2.28 -13.93 8.53
C PHE A 7 -3.57 -13.35 9.13
N ASN A 8 -4.16 -12.32 8.51
CA ASN A 8 -5.40 -11.69 8.97
C ASN A 8 -6.42 -11.62 7.83
N LYS A 9 -7.66 -12.04 8.11
CA LYS A 9 -8.75 -12.10 7.13
C LYS A 9 -9.27 -10.70 6.79
N GLU A 10 -9.65 -10.51 5.53
CA GLU A 10 -10.36 -9.33 5.02
C GLU A 10 -9.68 -7.98 5.34
N MET A 11 -8.36 -7.99 5.53
CA MET A 11 -7.59 -6.77 5.75
C MET A 11 -7.52 -5.95 4.48
N VAL A 12 -7.88 -4.67 4.56
CA VAL A 12 -7.63 -3.71 3.49
C VAL A 12 -6.55 -2.75 3.94
N ILE A 13 -5.38 -2.79 3.28
CA ILE A 13 -4.24 -1.91 3.59
C ILE A 13 -4.03 -0.94 2.44
N GLY A 14 -4.12 0.36 2.72
CA GLY A 14 -3.80 1.41 1.75
C GLY A 14 -2.31 1.76 1.78
N PHE A 15 -1.75 2.03 0.60
CA PHE A 15 -0.44 2.65 0.43
C PHE A 15 -0.57 3.91 -0.41
N GLY A 16 -0.12 5.03 0.15
CA GLY A 16 -0.08 6.31 -0.52
C GLY A 16 1.36 6.77 -0.74
N SER A 17 1.66 7.38 -1.89
CA SER A 17 2.91 8.13 -2.07
C SER A 17 2.67 9.38 -2.94
N ARG A 18 3.63 10.31 -2.96
CA ARG A 18 3.54 11.54 -3.76
C ARG A 18 3.26 11.25 -5.24
N LYS A 19 3.82 10.18 -5.79
CA LYS A 19 3.66 9.79 -7.20
C LYS A 19 3.32 8.31 -7.33
N GLU A 20 2.55 8.00 -8.36
CA GLU A 20 2.11 6.64 -8.66
C GLU A 20 3.27 5.69 -8.97
N GLU A 21 4.32 6.18 -9.65
CA GLU A 21 5.53 5.41 -9.96
C GLU A 21 6.29 4.89 -8.72
N TYR A 22 6.16 5.57 -7.57
CA TYR A 22 6.75 5.12 -6.30
C TYR A 22 5.89 4.07 -5.60
N VAL A 23 4.59 4.07 -5.85
CA VAL A 23 3.67 3.07 -5.32
C VAL A 23 3.77 1.79 -6.15
N ASP A 24 3.57 1.90 -7.46
CA ASP A 24 3.56 0.77 -8.37
C ASP A 24 4.30 1.04 -9.69
N SER A 25 5.41 0.33 -9.86
CA SER A 25 6.14 0.23 -11.11
C SER A 25 6.62 -1.20 -11.27
N THR A 26 6.21 -1.86 -12.37
CA THR A 26 6.54 -3.26 -12.65
C THR A 26 8.04 -3.46 -12.90
N GLY A 27 8.73 -2.43 -13.41
CA GLY A 27 10.14 -2.50 -13.78
C GLY A 27 11.11 -1.94 -12.74
N ASP A 28 10.63 -1.18 -11.75
CA ASP A 28 11.50 -0.50 -10.79
C ASP A 28 11.47 -1.17 -9.41
N PRO A 29 12.58 -1.78 -8.95
CA PRO A 29 12.71 -2.33 -7.61
C PRO A 29 12.50 -1.33 -6.47
N LYS A 30 12.52 -0.02 -6.76
CA LYS A 30 12.25 1.03 -5.78
C LYS A 30 10.77 1.08 -5.39
N ALA A 31 9.86 0.74 -6.30
CA ALA A 31 8.43 0.83 -6.07
C ALA A 31 7.97 -0.11 -4.94
N LEU A 32 7.05 0.37 -4.12
CA LEU A 32 6.55 -0.36 -2.96
C LEU A 32 5.89 -1.69 -3.36
N PHE A 33 5.10 -1.68 -4.43
CA PHE A 33 4.35 -2.85 -4.87
C PHE A 33 5.24 -3.88 -5.56
N TRP A 34 6.31 -3.44 -6.23
CA TRP A 34 7.34 -4.36 -6.72
C TRP A 34 7.94 -5.17 -5.57
N LYS A 35 8.33 -4.49 -4.47
CA LYS A 35 8.88 -5.14 -3.28
C LYS A 35 7.86 -6.08 -2.63
N ALA A 36 6.61 -5.66 -2.54
CA ALA A 36 5.52 -6.49 -2.01
C ALA A 36 5.32 -7.77 -2.83
N ARG A 37 5.26 -7.67 -4.17
CA ARG A 37 5.13 -8.81 -5.08
C ARG A 37 6.30 -9.77 -4.92
N LYS A 38 7.53 -9.27 -4.98
CA LYS A 38 8.73 -10.09 -4.82
C LYS A 38 8.83 -10.75 -3.46
N PHE A 39 8.43 -10.06 -2.39
CA PHE A 39 8.36 -10.66 -1.07
C PHE A 39 7.40 -11.86 -1.05
N VAL A 40 6.19 -11.73 -1.59
CA VAL A 40 5.22 -12.85 -1.58
C VAL A 40 5.64 -13.98 -2.51
N GLU A 41 6.27 -13.67 -3.65
CA GLU A 41 6.77 -14.66 -4.59
C GLU A 41 7.88 -15.54 -4.00
N THR A 42 8.76 -14.98 -3.15
CA THR A 42 9.89 -15.71 -2.54
C THR A 42 9.52 -16.48 -1.27
N LEU A 43 8.27 -16.40 -0.82
CA LEU A 43 7.81 -17.18 0.33
C LEU A 43 7.67 -18.68 -0.02
N PRO A 44 7.96 -19.57 0.96
CA PRO A 44 7.63 -20.99 0.84
C PRO A 44 6.14 -21.21 0.51
N VAL A 45 5.84 -22.31 -0.17
CA VAL A 45 4.48 -22.61 -0.66
C VAL A 45 3.46 -22.67 0.47
N GLU A 46 3.87 -23.11 1.66
CA GLU A 46 3.07 -23.21 2.86
C GLU A 46 2.56 -21.85 3.35
N PHE A 47 3.36 -20.79 3.15
CA PHE A 47 2.99 -19.42 3.54
C PHE A 47 2.37 -18.62 2.41
N ARG A 48 2.71 -18.94 1.16
CA ARG A 48 2.23 -18.25 -0.04
C ARG A 48 0.85 -18.75 -0.49
N GLY A 49 0.53 -20.01 -0.22
CA GLY A 49 -0.71 -20.66 -0.65
C GLY A 49 -0.88 -20.65 -2.17
N SER A 50 -2.12 -20.39 -2.62
CA SER A 50 -2.46 -20.32 -4.05
C SER A 50 -2.07 -18.99 -4.73
N TRP A 51 -1.33 -18.11 -4.05
CA TRP A 51 -1.03 -16.79 -4.59
C TRP A 51 -0.25 -16.88 -5.92
N SER A 52 -0.50 -15.97 -6.86
CA SER A 52 0.27 -15.89 -8.11
C SER A 52 0.30 -14.44 -8.58
N GLU A 53 1.49 -13.96 -8.96
CA GLU A 53 1.70 -12.56 -9.33
C GLU A 53 0.77 -12.13 -10.48
N LYS A 54 0.64 -12.97 -11.52
CA LYS A 54 -0.18 -12.68 -12.70
C LYS A 54 -1.67 -12.52 -12.41
N LYS A 55 -2.21 -13.23 -11.40
CA LYS A 55 -3.65 -13.21 -11.08
C LYS A 55 -3.98 -12.26 -9.94
N HIS A 56 -3.09 -12.18 -8.94
CA HIS A 56 -3.39 -11.55 -7.66
C HIS A 56 -2.55 -10.30 -7.41
N ALA A 57 -1.76 -9.83 -8.36
CA ALA A 57 -1.04 -8.56 -8.22
C ALA A 57 -1.17 -7.64 -9.44
N PRO A 58 -2.41 -7.29 -9.86
CA PRO A 58 -2.62 -6.33 -10.95
C PRO A 58 -2.08 -4.93 -10.58
N TYR A 59 -2.20 -4.00 -11.52
CA TYR A 59 -1.77 -2.62 -11.31
C TYR A 59 -2.47 -1.99 -10.11
N MET A 60 -1.70 -1.32 -9.25
CA MET A 60 -2.12 -0.63 -8.03
C MET A 60 -2.87 -1.49 -7.02
N ARG A 61 -2.75 -2.83 -7.11
CA ARG A 61 -3.41 -3.74 -6.18
C ARG A 61 -2.66 -5.07 -5.98
N VAL A 62 -2.60 -5.55 -4.74
CA VAL A 62 -2.11 -6.90 -4.40
C VAL A 62 -3.12 -7.61 -3.51
N GLU A 63 -3.65 -8.71 -3.99
CA GLU A 63 -4.70 -9.52 -3.35
C GLU A 63 -4.10 -10.79 -2.74
N PHE A 64 -4.70 -11.25 -1.66
CA PHE A 64 -4.30 -12.45 -0.92
C PHE A 64 -5.48 -13.42 -0.88
N PRO A 65 -5.53 -14.43 -1.77
CA PRO A 65 -6.74 -15.23 -2.01
C PRO A 65 -7.20 -16.01 -0.78
N GLU A 66 -6.27 -16.53 0.02
CA GLU A 66 -6.59 -17.36 1.20
C GLU A 66 -7.26 -16.57 2.33
N THR A 67 -6.94 -15.28 2.46
CA THR A 67 -7.46 -14.42 3.53
C THR A 67 -8.51 -13.42 3.07
N GLY A 68 -8.64 -13.20 1.75
CA GLY A 68 -9.43 -12.12 1.18
C GLY A 68 -8.85 -10.73 1.43
N ALA A 69 -7.62 -10.64 1.93
CA ALA A 69 -6.97 -9.37 2.19
C ALA A 69 -6.49 -8.70 0.89
N VAL A 70 -6.44 -7.37 0.89
CA VAL A 70 -6.04 -6.57 -0.26
C VAL A 70 -5.14 -5.42 0.19
N ILE A 71 -4.06 -5.21 -0.55
CA ILE A 71 -3.24 -4.02 -0.51
C ILE A 71 -3.61 -3.17 -1.73
N LYS A 72 -3.92 -1.89 -1.51
CA LYS A 72 -4.32 -0.94 -2.56
C LYS A 72 -3.35 0.23 -2.60
N GLY A 73 -2.99 0.65 -3.81
CA GLY A 73 -2.13 1.80 -4.05
C GLY A 73 -2.97 3.03 -4.38
N GLU A 74 -2.56 4.19 -3.89
CA GLU A 74 -3.09 5.51 -4.27
C GLU A 74 -1.95 6.52 -4.36
N ALA A 75 -2.13 7.61 -5.11
CA ALA A 75 -1.08 8.62 -5.27
C ALA A 75 -1.62 10.04 -5.35
N GLY A 76 -0.77 10.98 -4.93
CA GLY A 76 -1.06 12.41 -4.99
C GLY A 76 -2.32 12.80 -4.20
N ASP A 77 -3.15 13.66 -4.78
CA ASP A 77 -4.37 14.19 -4.14
C ASP A 77 -5.50 13.17 -4.01
N ASN A 78 -5.34 11.95 -4.55
CA ASN A 78 -6.35 10.90 -4.46
C ASN A 78 -6.18 10.00 -3.23
N ILE A 79 -5.08 10.14 -2.50
CA ILE A 79 -4.81 9.37 -1.27
C ILE A 79 -5.95 9.55 -0.27
N GLY A 80 -6.57 8.43 0.12
CA GLY A 80 -7.67 8.35 1.09
C GLY A 80 -9.06 8.63 0.52
N ARG A 81 -9.22 8.91 -0.78
CA ARG A 81 -10.53 9.34 -1.31
C ARG A 81 -11.44 8.16 -1.63
N GLY A 82 -12.55 8.06 -0.88
CA GLY A 82 -13.66 7.15 -1.21
C GLY A 82 -13.40 5.67 -0.91
N ASP A 83 -12.35 5.37 -0.14
CA ASP A 83 -12.03 4.00 0.29
C ASP A 83 -12.27 3.80 1.80
N ARG A 84 -12.23 2.55 2.25
CA ARG A 84 -12.18 2.17 3.67
C ARG A 84 -11.05 1.19 3.88
N THR A 85 -10.08 1.55 4.72
CA THR A 85 -8.90 0.73 4.96
C THR A 85 -8.70 0.50 6.46
N THR A 86 -8.30 -0.73 6.82
CA THR A 86 -7.98 -1.09 8.19
C THR A 86 -6.71 -0.41 8.68
N LEU A 87 -5.76 -0.22 7.77
CA LEU A 87 -4.47 0.42 7.99
C LEU A 87 -4.09 1.19 6.72
N TYR A 88 -3.51 2.37 6.89
CA TYR A 88 -2.97 3.15 5.78
C TYR A 88 -1.50 3.50 6.03
N LEU A 89 -0.67 3.26 5.02
CA LEU A 89 0.77 3.55 5.03
C LEU A 89 1.04 4.67 4.03
N VAL A 90 1.54 5.81 4.49
CA VAL A 90 1.87 6.95 3.64
C VAL A 90 3.39 7.04 3.53
N ASP A 91 3.91 6.83 2.32
CA ASP A 91 5.31 6.97 2.00
C ASP A 91 5.63 8.38 1.52
N GLU A 92 6.83 8.84 1.84
CA GLU A 92 7.30 10.21 1.65
C GLU A 92 6.31 11.28 2.12
N ALA A 93 5.71 11.06 3.29
CA ALA A 93 4.67 11.91 3.87
C ALA A 93 5.09 13.40 3.97
N ALA A 94 6.37 13.70 4.24
CA ALA A 94 6.87 15.06 4.35
C ALA A 94 6.99 15.79 3.00
N PHE A 95 6.90 15.08 1.88
CA PHE A 95 7.02 15.61 0.52
C PHE A 95 5.69 15.65 -0.25
N LEU A 96 4.58 15.37 0.43
CA LEU A 96 3.25 15.51 -0.13
C LEU A 96 2.98 16.98 -0.49
N GLN A 97 2.43 17.23 -1.69
CA GLN A 97 2.17 18.59 -2.15
C GLN A 97 1.04 19.27 -1.37
N ARG A 98 0.05 18.50 -0.93
CA ARG A 98 -1.16 18.99 -0.25
C ARG A 98 -1.46 18.13 0.99
N PRO A 99 -0.61 18.16 2.03
CA PRO A 99 -0.71 17.26 3.17
C PRO A 99 -2.04 17.41 3.94
N LEU A 100 -2.60 18.62 4.04
CA LEU A 100 -3.88 18.86 4.73
C LEU A 100 -5.08 18.21 4.02
N LEU A 101 -5.07 18.17 2.68
CA LEU A 101 -6.13 17.52 1.91
C LEU A 101 -6.10 16.01 2.14
N ILE A 102 -4.90 15.45 2.13
CA ILE A 102 -4.66 14.02 2.35
C ILE A 102 -5.00 13.64 3.79
N ASP A 103 -4.63 14.47 4.76
CA ASP A 103 -4.97 14.26 6.17
C ASP A 103 -6.49 14.24 6.40
N ALA A 104 -7.21 15.22 5.82
CA ALA A 104 -8.66 15.25 5.87
C ALA A 104 -9.29 14.01 5.24
N ALA A 105 -8.78 13.55 4.09
CA ALA A 105 -9.26 12.33 3.44
C ALA A 105 -9.00 11.10 4.33
N LEU A 106 -7.76 10.88 4.75
CA LEU A 106 -7.35 9.73 5.56
C LEU A 106 -8.05 9.66 6.92
N SER A 107 -8.41 10.81 7.51
CA SER A 107 -9.20 10.87 8.75
C SER A 107 -10.56 10.17 8.63
N GLN A 108 -11.10 10.07 7.40
CA GLN A 108 -12.36 9.39 7.09
C GLN A 108 -12.14 7.97 6.54
N THR A 109 -10.97 7.68 5.96
CA THR A 109 -10.64 6.40 5.33
C THR A 109 -10.23 5.34 6.35
N THR A 110 -9.44 5.72 7.35
CA THR A 110 -8.81 4.79 8.29
C THR A 110 -8.71 5.36 9.70
N ARG A 111 -8.69 4.46 10.69
CA ARG A 111 -8.37 4.82 12.09
C ARG A 111 -6.90 4.61 12.42
N CYS A 112 -6.14 3.94 11.55
CA CYS A 112 -4.74 3.63 11.78
C CYS A 112 -3.94 4.09 10.56
N ARG A 113 -3.18 5.17 10.74
CA ARG A 113 -2.30 5.76 9.72
C ARG A 113 -0.87 5.71 10.21
N ILE A 114 0.05 5.26 9.36
CA ILE A 114 1.49 5.28 9.62
C ILE A 114 2.15 6.10 8.52
N ASP A 115 2.73 7.23 8.92
CA ASP A 115 3.49 8.10 8.03
C ASP A 115 4.96 7.71 8.07
N LEU A 116 5.55 7.51 6.89
CA LEU A 116 6.96 7.23 6.70
C LEU A 116 7.54 8.29 5.77
N SER A 117 8.62 8.94 6.19
CA SER A 117 9.31 9.91 5.34
C SER A 117 10.69 10.21 5.90
N SER A 118 11.57 10.67 5.02
CA SER A 118 12.76 11.41 5.43
C SER A 118 12.37 12.80 5.92
N VAL A 119 13.22 13.41 6.76
CA VAL A 119 13.00 14.80 7.21
C VAL A 119 13.02 15.76 6.02
N ASN A 120 12.07 16.70 5.98
CA ASN A 120 11.97 17.72 4.93
C ASN A 120 12.12 19.15 5.50
N GLY A 121 13.09 19.32 6.41
CA GLY A 121 13.37 20.60 7.07
C GLY A 121 12.15 21.23 7.76
N MET A 122 12.31 22.47 8.21
CA MET A 122 11.19 23.36 8.50
C MET A 122 11.20 24.44 7.43
N ALA A 123 10.11 24.56 6.68
CA ALA A 123 9.84 25.74 5.86
C ALA A 123 9.23 26.82 6.74
#